data_AF-A0A960R4F8-F1
#
_entry.id   AF-A0A960R4F8-F1
#
_cell.length_a   1.000
_cell.length_b   1.000
_cell.length_c   1.000
_cell.angle_alpha   90.00
_cell.angle_beta   90.00
_cell.angle_gamma   90.00
#
_symmetry.space_group_name_H-M   'P 1'
#
loop_
_entity.id
_entity.type
_entity.pdbx_description
1 polymer ?
#
loop_
_entity_poly.entity_id
_entity_poly.type
_entity_poly.pdbx_seq_one_letter_code
_entity_poly.pdbx_strand_id
1 'polypeptide(L)'
;DTYNNLNRLLSRKALSEFEMRVLFQMSANDSASLIDSPKASGLGLHRALFYNEQEGYLETFRPYAQPDRDWFEEAGRSFAAP
;
A
#
# COMPACT_ATOMS: atom_id res chain seq x y z
N ASP A 1 -2.27 10.15 -1.56
CA ASP A 1 -2.55 10.29 -3.01
C ASP A 1 -3.86 9.64 -3.41
N THR A 2 -4.46 10.11 -4.51
CA THR A 2 -5.73 9.59 -5.05
C THR A 2 -5.48 8.79 -6.33
N TYR A 3 -6.41 7.91 -6.69
CA TYR A 3 -6.38 7.13 -7.94
C TYR A 3 -6.21 8.01 -9.20
N ASN A 4 -6.82 9.20 -9.20
CA ASN A 4 -6.68 10.16 -10.30
C ASN A 4 -5.23 10.64 -10.50
N ASN A 5 -4.46 10.79 -9.42
CA ASN A 5 -3.05 11.16 -9.52
C ASN A 5 -2.24 10.00 -10.12
N LEU A 6 -2.53 8.77 -9.69
CA LEU A 6 -1.90 7.55 -10.21
C LEU A 6 -2.10 7.39 -11.72
N ASN A 7 -3.33 7.59 -12.23
CA ASN A 7 -3.61 7.50 -13.67
C ASN A 7 -2.89 8.56 -14.53
N ARG A 8 -2.47 9.68 -13.94
CA ARG A 8 -1.64 10.69 -14.64
C ARG A 8 -0.16 10.32 -14.65
N LEU A 9 0.29 9.57 -13.65
CA LEU A 9 1.69 9.17 -13.48
C LEU A 9 1.99 7.87 -14.22
N LEU A 10 1.08 6.91 -14.19
CA LEU A 10 1.25 5.58 -14.76
C LEU A 10 0.10 5.27 -15.72
N SER A 11 0.45 4.76 -16.91
CA SER A 11 -0.53 4.21 -17.83
C SER A 11 -1.12 2.90 -17.26
N ARG A 12 -2.34 2.53 -17.66
CA ARG A 12 -2.96 1.26 -17.26
C ARG A 12 -2.09 0.04 -17.57
N LYS A 13 -1.42 0.05 -18.72
CA LYS A 13 -0.50 -1.03 -19.12
C LYS A 13 0.72 -1.11 -18.20
N ALA A 14 1.26 0.03 -17.77
CA ALA A 14 2.35 0.01 -16.81
C ALA A 14 1.89 -0.51 -15.44
N LEU A 15 0.67 -0.17 -15.02
CA LEU A 15 0.11 -0.61 -13.75
C LEU A 15 -0.07 -2.13 -13.67
N SER A 16 -0.45 -2.79 -14.78
CA SER A 16 -0.60 -4.25 -14.82
C SER A 16 0.71 -5.01 -14.64
N GLU A 17 1.86 -4.39 -14.90
CA GLU A 17 3.18 -5.01 -14.65
C GLU A 17 3.53 -5.06 -13.14
N PHE A 18 2.79 -4.30 -12.30
CA PHE A 18 2.98 -4.32 -10.85
C PHE A 18 1.95 -5.24 -10.20
N GLU A 19 2.30 -6.50 -10.01
CA GLU A 19 1.42 -7.54 -9.47
C GLU A 19 1.15 -7.40 -7.96
N MET A 20 2.08 -6.77 -7.23
CA MET A 20 1.95 -6.49 -5.80
C MET A 20 1.50 -5.06 -5.56
N ARG A 21 0.34 -4.88 -4.91
CA ARG A 21 -0.27 -3.56 -4.69
C ARG A 21 -0.75 -3.43 -3.24
N VAL A 22 -0.41 -2.31 -2.61
CA VAL A 22 -0.94 -1.93 -1.28
C VAL A 22 -1.99 -0.84 -1.46
N LEU A 23 -3.21 -1.10 -0.99
CA LEU A 23 -4.35 -0.19 -1.09
C LEU A 23 -4.80 0.26 0.30
N PHE A 24 -5.08 1.56 0.43
CA PHE A 24 -5.77 2.14 1.59
C PHE A 24 -7.25 2.32 1.30
N GLN A 25 -8.00 2.82 2.28
CA GLN A 25 -9.41 3.13 2.10
C GLN A 25 -9.62 4.06 0.90
N MET A 26 -10.47 3.63 -0.04
CA MET A 26 -10.81 4.36 -1.25
C MET A 26 -12.22 4.00 -1.74
N SER A 27 -12.71 4.63 -2.81
CA SER A 27 -14.03 4.28 -3.34
C SER A 27 -14.05 2.84 -3.88
N ALA A 28 -15.23 2.22 -3.94
CA ALA A 28 -15.38 0.88 -4.51
C ALA A 28 -14.91 0.82 -5.98
N ASN A 29 -15.11 1.91 -6.73
CA ASN A 29 -14.73 2.02 -8.14
C ASN A 29 -13.21 2.13 -8.33
N ASP A 30 -12.54 2.91 -7.48
CA ASP A 30 -11.07 3.03 -7.51
C ASP A 30 -10.43 1.69 -7.12
N SER A 31 -10.97 1.04 -6.08
CA SER A 31 -10.52 -0.29 -5.64
C SER A 31 -10.66 -1.32 -6.76
N ALA A 32 -11.83 -1.38 -7.41
CA ALA A 32 -12.06 -2.30 -8.51
C ALA A 32 -11.13 -2.01 -9.70
N SER A 33 -10.81 -0.74 -9.97
CA SER A 33 -9.90 -0.37 -11.06
C SER A 33 -8.43 -0.77 -10.80
N LEU A 34 -8.06 -1.02 -9.53
CA LEU A 34 -6.70 -1.35 -9.13
C LEU A 34 -6.48 -2.84 -8.89
N ILE A 35 -7.49 -3.56 -8.41
CA ILE A 35 -7.36 -4.97 -7.97
C ILE A 35 -8.58 -5.84 -8.33
N ASP A 36 -9.42 -5.40 -9.27
CA ASP A 36 -10.64 -6.10 -9.71
C ASP A 36 -11.62 -6.48 -8.57
N SER A 37 -11.52 -5.77 -7.45
CA SER A 37 -12.32 -6.02 -6.25
C SER A 37 -12.65 -4.72 -5.53
N PRO A 38 -13.88 -4.53 -5.02
CA PRO A 38 -14.27 -3.33 -4.27
C PRO A 38 -13.83 -3.34 -2.80
N LYS A 39 -13.04 -4.32 -2.36
CA LYS A 39 -12.74 -4.61 -0.95
C LYS A 39 -12.03 -3.47 -0.21
N ALA A 40 -11.30 -2.59 -0.90
CA ALA A 40 -10.65 -1.45 -0.24
C ALA A 40 -11.66 -0.39 0.26
N SER A 41 -12.91 -0.42 -0.19
CA SER A 41 -13.95 0.51 0.30
C SER A 41 -14.40 0.24 1.72
N GLY A 42 -14.29 -1.02 2.19
CA GLY A 42 -14.62 -1.43 3.55
C GLY A 42 -13.45 -1.31 4.53
N LEU A 43 -12.28 -0.80 4.12
CA LEU A 43 -11.14 -0.62 5.01
C LEU A 43 -11.42 0.47 6.05
N GLY A 44 -11.05 0.20 7.30
CA GLY A 44 -11.01 1.23 8.35
C GLY A 44 -9.74 2.09 8.22
N LEU A 45 -9.75 3.26 8.88
CA LEU A 45 -8.71 4.31 8.78
C LEU A 45 -7.26 3.82 8.95
N HIS A 46 -7.03 2.78 9.76
CA HIS A 46 -5.68 2.27 10.08
C HIS A 46 -5.41 0.89 9.49
N ARG A 47 -6.11 0.51 8.42
CA ARG A 47 -5.91 -0.76 7.72
C ARG A 47 -5.52 -0.50 6.27
N ALA A 48 -4.64 -1.35 5.77
CA ALA A 48 -4.34 -1.47 4.37
C ALA A 48 -4.68 -2.89 3.88
N LEU A 49 -4.81 -3.00 2.57
CA LEU A 49 -5.05 -4.22 1.85
C LEU A 49 -3.81 -4.50 0.99
N PHE A 50 -3.18 -5.65 1.20
CA PHE A 50 -2.12 -6.13 0.32
C PHE A 50 -2.74 -7.10 -0.68
N TYR A 51 -2.53 -6.82 -1.96
CA TYR A 51 -2.96 -7.63 -3.08
C TYR A 51 -1.72 -8.18 -3.79
N ASN A 52 -1.69 -9.50 -3.94
CA ASN A 52 -0.71 -10.20 -4.76
C ASN A 52 -1.45 -10.92 -5.88
N GLU A 53 -1.34 -10.37 -7.09
CA GLU A 53 -1.98 -10.92 -8.30
C GLU A 53 -1.39 -12.28 -8.69
N GLN A 54 -0.08 -12.48 -8.52
CA GLN A 54 0.64 -13.69 -8.88
C GLN A 54 0.21 -14.90 -8.05
N GLU A 55 0.16 -14.72 -6.72
CA GLU A 55 -0.19 -15.77 -5.75
C GLU A 55 -1.70 -15.80 -5.47
N GLY A 56 -2.45 -14.83 -6.01
CA GLY A 56 -3.92 -14.74 -5.88
C GLY A 56 -4.43 -14.48 -4.46
N TYR A 57 -3.58 -14.02 -3.53
CA TYR A 57 -3.99 -13.74 -2.15
C TYR A 57 -4.19 -12.25 -1.89
N LEU A 58 -5.09 -12.01 -0.95
CA LEU A 58 -5.51 -10.69 -0.53
C LEU A 58 -5.60 -10.65 1.00
N GLU A 59 -4.77 -9.85 1.64
CA GLU A 59 -4.70 -9.76 3.09
C GLU A 59 -4.92 -8.33 3.58
N THR A 60 -5.46 -8.20 4.80
CA THR A 60 -5.58 -6.90 5.46
C THR A 60 -4.57 -6.82 6.59
N PHE A 61 -3.83 -5.72 6.66
CA PHE A 61 -2.79 -5.51 7.66
C PHE A 61 -2.81 -4.08 8.22
N ARG A 62 -2.01 -3.83 9.26
CA ARG A 62 -1.78 -2.50 9.84
C ARG A 62 -0.42 -1.98 9.35
N PRO A 63 -0.38 -1.01 8.43
CA PRO A 63 0.87 -0.58 7.77
C PRO A 63 1.85 0.19 8.66
N TYR A 64 1.36 0.85 9.71
CA TYR A 64 2.20 1.64 10.60
C TYR A 64 2.22 1.01 11.99
N ALA A 65 3.20 0.14 12.21
CA ALA A 65 3.63 -0.22 13.54
C ALA A 65 4.78 0.70 13.95
N GLN A 66 4.82 1.07 15.22
CA GLN A 66 6.00 1.75 15.75
C GLN A 66 7.20 0.80 15.60
N PRO A 67 8.33 1.26 15.01
CA PRO A 67 9.54 0.46 14.97
C PRO A 67 9.98 0.04 16.37
N ASP A 68 10.68 -1.08 16.50
CA ASP A 68 11.22 -1.51 17.77
C ASP A 68 12.28 -0.52 18.28
N ARG A 69 12.51 -0.52 19.60
CA ARG A 69 13.50 0.34 20.25
C ARG A 69 14.88 0.24 19.58
N ASP A 70 15.28 -0.96 19.19
CA ASP A 70 16.58 -1.25 18.58
C ASP A 70 16.78 -0.47 17.27
N TRP A 71 15.72 -0.29 16.48
CA TRP A 71 15.76 0.52 15.26
C TRP A 71 16.11 1.99 15.56
N PHE A 72 15.55 2.55 16.64
CA PHE A 72 15.85 3.93 17.06
C PHE A 72 17.29 4.08 17.56
N GLU A 73 17.81 3.07 18.27
CA GLU A 73 19.20 3.06 18.75
C GLU A 73 20.21 2.93 17.62
N GLU A 74 19.90 2.19 16.56
CA GLU A 74 20.70 2.13 15.33
C GLU A 74 20.64 3.43 14.53
N ALA A 75 19.44 3.96 14.29
CA ALA A 75 19.26 5.23 13.57
C ALA A 75 20.01 6.38 14.28
N GLY A 76 19.88 6.47 15.61
CA GLY A 76 20.60 7.47 16.41
C GLY A 76 22.12 7.38 16.28
N ARG A 77 22.69 6.18 16.15
CA ARG A 77 24.12 5.99 15.89
C ARG A 77 24.54 6.47 14.50
N SER A 78 23.73 6.22 13.47
CA SER A 78 24.00 6.70 12.11
C SER A 78 24.00 8.23 12.00
N PHE A 79 23.18 8.92 12.80
CA PHE A 79 23.12 10.39 12.81
C PHE A 79 24.10 11.04 13.80
N ALA A 80 24.75 10.27 14.67
CA ALA A 80 25.73 10.74 15.65
C ALA A 80 27.19 10.63 15.17
N ALA A 81 27.43 10.00 14.01
CA ALA A 81 28.75 9.97 13.39
C ALA A 81 29.02 11.30 12.67
N PRO A 82 30.09 12.05 13.01
CA PRO A 82 30.51 13.25 12.29
C PRO A 82 31.17 12.96 10.94
#